data_AF-A0A8T1SGT3-F1
#
_entry.id   AF-A0A8T1SGT3-F1
#
_cell.length_a   1.000
_cell.length_b   1.000
_cell.length_c   1.000
_cell.angle_alpha   90.00
_cell.angle_beta   90.00
_cell.angle_gamma   90.00
#
_symmetry.space_group_name_H-M   'P 1'
#
loop_
_entity.id
_entity.type
_entity.pdbx_description
1 polymer ?
#
loop_
_entity_poly.entity_id
_entity_poly.type
_entity_poly.pdbx_seq_one_letter_code
_entity_poly.pdbx_strand_id
1 'polypeptide(L)'
;MVNAAILRLVRVGYGNFRKDTESLRLQFREKNTADAAAVQSYPAKLREILQAEGYSEEQVYNADETGIYYKMLPDKTLAVRTDERKKEGYKQAKDHLTLLFCVNATVKHNLKPLCIGKSRMPRCFHHINVNCLLFLYRNSKNSWMTGEIFDQWFFAEFVPSVRKHLRAKRLEEKAILLLDNCPAHLPAERPRTRDGKIQVEYLPKNTTSKLQPLVQGVIAIFEQHCRQNLVRQMIESELSVTDFLKKLTIKDFFYIGGDSWNVLRAETISHC
;
A
#
# COMPACT_ATOMS: atom_id res chain seq x y z
N MET A 1 9.90 25.93 -3.90
CA MET A 1 8.58 25.30 -3.65
C MET A 1 8.64 23.77 -3.65
N VAL A 2 9.46 23.13 -4.50
CA VAL A 2 9.75 21.68 -4.55
C VAL A 2 10.15 21.02 -3.21
N ASN A 3 10.59 21.81 -2.22
CA ASN A 3 11.11 21.33 -0.94
C ASN A 3 10.05 20.74 0.01
N ALA A 4 8.79 21.21 -0.01
CA ALA A 4 7.81 20.80 1.01
C ALA A 4 7.18 19.44 0.71
N ALA A 5 6.83 19.14 -0.55
CA ALA A 5 6.21 17.86 -0.92
C ALA A 5 7.23 16.70 -0.93
N ILE A 6 8.48 16.94 -1.34
CA ILE A 6 9.54 15.93 -1.25
C ILE A 6 9.85 15.62 0.22
N LEU A 7 9.83 16.62 1.11
CA LEU A 7 9.91 16.37 2.55
C LEU A 7 8.68 15.63 3.09
N ARG A 8 7.47 15.80 2.52
CA ARG A 8 6.31 14.95 2.86
C ARG A 8 6.51 13.50 2.42
N LEU A 9 7.26 13.27 1.33
CA LEU A 9 7.63 11.93 0.83
C LEU A 9 8.82 11.28 1.55
N VAL A 10 9.50 11.98 2.46
CA VAL A 10 10.69 11.43 3.15
C VAL A 10 10.78 11.80 4.66
N ARG A 11 9.78 12.49 5.24
CA ARG A 11 9.87 12.97 6.63
C ARG A 11 9.78 11.84 7.66
N VAL A 12 10.85 11.70 8.43
CA VAL A 12 10.85 11.13 9.78
C VAL A 12 10.05 12.06 10.70
N GLY A 13 8.85 11.66 11.08
CA GLY A 13 8.05 12.32 12.12
C GLY A 13 7.81 11.37 13.29
N TYR A 14 8.63 11.44 14.33
CA TYR A 14 8.27 10.87 15.64
C TYR A 14 7.18 11.74 16.25
N GLY A 15 5.93 11.29 16.12
CA GLY A 15 4.79 11.72 16.93
C GLY A 15 4.18 10.49 17.58
N ASN A 16 4.03 10.50 18.90
CA ASN A 16 3.55 9.39 19.72
C ASN A 16 2.26 8.74 19.16
N PHE A 17 2.40 7.71 18.35
CA PHE A 17 1.29 6.85 17.92
C PHE A 17 1.48 5.43 18.47
N ARG A 18 0.43 4.99 19.17
CA ARG A 18 0.32 3.87 20.11
C ARG A 18 1.04 2.58 19.68
N LYS A 19 1.69 1.95 20.68
CA LYS A 19 2.45 0.69 20.71
C LYS A 19 1.75 -0.57 20.13
N ASP A 20 0.50 -0.48 19.70
CA ASP A 20 -0.33 -1.67 19.41
C ASP A 20 -0.13 -2.22 17.98
N THR A 21 0.48 -1.47 17.06
CA THR A 21 0.79 -1.96 15.69
C THR A 21 2.24 -2.45 15.53
N GLU A 22 3.10 -2.23 16.52
CA GLU A 22 4.53 -2.60 16.41
C GLU A 22 4.75 -4.11 16.44
N SER A 23 3.98 -4.87 17.23
CA SER A 23 4.18 -6.31 17.41
C SER A 23 3.95 -7.13 16.14
N LEU A 24 2.98 -6.74 15.30
CA LEU A 24 2.70 -7.38 14.00
C LEU A 24 3.63 -6.86 12.89
N ARG A 25 4.01 -5.57 12.94
CA ARG A 25 5.02 -5.00 12.03
C ARG A 25 6.41 -5.62 12.22
N LEU A 26 6.73 -6.07 13.44
CA LEU A 26 8.01 -6.69 13.82
C LEU A 26 8.21 -8.11 13.27
N GLN A 27 7.16 -8.82 12.83
CA GLN A 27 7.33 -10.17 12.26
C GLN A 27 7.66 -10.16 10.76
N PHE A 28 7.42 -9.05 10.05
CA PHE A 28 7.56 -8.96 8.59
C PHE A 28 8.79 -8.20 8.13
N ARG A 29 9.52 -7.56 9.04
CA ARG A 29 10.73 -6.81 8.71
C ARG A 29 11.89 -7.49 9.40
N GLU A 30 12.83 -8.01 8.62
CA GLU A 30 14.12 -8.42 9.18
C GLU A 30 14.61 -7.31 10.10
N LYS A 31 15.02 -7.70 11.30
CA LYS A 31 15.51 -6.81 12.36
C LYS A 31 16.90 -6.28 12.00
N ASN A 32 17.11 -5.88 10.75
CA ASN A 32 18.31 -5.20 10.31
C ASN A 32 18.12 -3.73 10.60
N THR A 33 18.79 -3.28 11.66
CA THR A 33 18.93 -1.87 12.03
C THR A 33 19.16 -1.03 10.78
N ALA A 34 18.25 -0.09 10.53
CA ALA A 34 18.37 0.87 9.44
C ALA A 34 19.76 1.51 9.50
N ASP A 35 20.46 1.54 8.38
CA ASP A 35 21.73 2.27 8.28
C ASP A 35 21.44 3.76 8.53
N ALA A 36 21.73 4.22 9.74
CA ALA A 36 21.37 5.55 10.20
C ALA A 36 22.01 6.64 9.32
N ALA A 37 23.17 6.36 8.74
CA ALA A 37 23.85 7.26 7.83
C ALA A 37 23.13 7.36 6.47
N ALA A 38 22.64 6.24 5.93
CA ALA A 38 21.85 6.23 4.70
C ALA A 38 20.50 6.94 4.88
N VAL A 39 19.84 6.76 6.03
CA VAL A 39 18.56 7.42 6.35
C VAL A 39 18.71 8.95 6.42
N GLN A 40 19.84 9.45 6.95
CA GLN A 40 20.08 10.89 7.07
C GLN A 40 20.53 11.55 5.77
N SER A 41 21.30 10.84 4.94
CA SER A 41 21.89 11.40 3.71
C SER A 41 21.02 11.25 2.47
N TYR A 42 20.19 10.20 2.39
CA TYR A 42 19.37 9.93 1.21
C TYR A 42 18.37 11.04 0.84
N PRO A 43 17.70 11.73 1.78
CA PRO A 43 16.81 12.84 1.41
C PRO A 43 17.52 13.96 0.66
N ALA A 44 18.78 14.23 0.99
CA ALA A 44 19.60 15.22 0.28
C ALA A 44 19.98 14.72 -1.13
N LYS A 45 20.41 13.46 -1.23
CA LYS A 45 20.73 12.82 -2.53
C LYS A 45 19.53 12.75 -3.47
N LEU A 46 18.36 12.37 -2.95
CA LEU A 46 17.13 12.33 -3.74
C LEU A 46 16.78 13.73 -4.23
N ARG A 47 16.92 14.76 -3.39
CA ARG A 47 16.69 16.15 -3.81
C ARG A 47 17.62 16.57 -4.95
N GLU A 48 18.89 16.20 -4.86
CA GLU A 48 19.88 16.50 -5.91
C GLU A 48 19.52 15.83 -7.24
N ILE A 49 19.14 14.54 -7.23
CA ILE A 49 18.65 13.83 -8.42
C ILE A 49 17.44 14.54 -9.02
N LEU A 50 16.45 14.87 -8.17
CA LEU A 50 15.21 15.50 -8.63
C LEU A 50 15.44 16.89 -9.23
N GLN A 51 16.36 17.66 -8.66
CA GLN A 51 16.73 18.99 -9.15
C GLN A 51 17.57 18.94 -10.43
N ALA A 52 18.59 18.09 -10.48
CA ALA A 52 19.46 17.91 -11.64
C ALA A 52 18.67 17.47 -12.88
N GLU A 53 17.66 16.63 -12.66
CA GLU A 53 16.80 16.11 -13.73
C GLU A 53 15.53 16.95 -13.98
N GLY A 54 15.30 18.02 -13.21
CA GLY A 54 14.17 18.94 -13.41
C GLY A 54 12.78 18.36 -13.10
N TYR A 55 12.67 17.41 -12.17
CA TYR A 55 11.38 16.82 -11.81
C TYR A 55 10.50 17.79 -11.02
N SER A 56 9.24 17.89 -11.42
CA SER A 56 8.18 18.56 -10.64
C SER A 56 7.51 17.60 -9.65
N GLU A 57 6.78 18.15 -8.67
CA GLU A 57 6.05 17.34 -7.67
C GLU A 57 4.96 16.45 -8.31
N GLU A 58 4.43 16.82 -9.47
CA GLU A 58 3.45 16.02 -10.22
C GLU A 58 4.08 14.78 -10.91
N GLN A 59 5.41 14.76 -11.03
CA GLN A 59 6.20 13.72 -11.70
C GLN A 59 6.90 12.77 -10.73
N VAL A 60 6.83 13.04 -9.42
CA VAL A 60 7.40 12.17 -8.38
C VAL A 60 6.29 11.33 -7.77
N TYR A 61 6.46 10.01 -7.80
CA TYR A 61 5.53 9.04 -7.25
C TYR A 61 6.22 8.24 -6.16
N ASN A 62 5.46 7.82 -5.16
CA ASN A 62 5.89 6.82 -4.19
C ASN A 62 4.88 5.67 -4.21
N ALA A 63 5.40 4.45 -4.22
CA ALA A 63 4.60 3.26 -4.05
C ALA A 63 5.14 2.42 -2.91
N ASP A 64 4.22 1.80 -2.18
CA ASP A 64 4.56 0.89 -1.10
C ASP A 64 3.52 -0.20 -0.88
N GLU A 65 4.01 -1.30 -0.33
CA GLU A 65 3.23 -2.50 -0.10
C GLU A 65 2.81 -2.64 1.37
N THR A 66 1.59 -3.14 1.56
CA THR A 66 1.14 -3.61 2.87
C THR A 66 0.49 -4.98 2.76
N GLY A 67 0.74 -5.83 3.75
CA GLY A 67 0.04 -7.09 3.93
C GLY A 67 -1.16 -6.89 4.84
N ILE A 68 -2.36 -7.27 4.38
CA ILE A 68 -3.58 -7.22 5.19
C ILE A 68 -4.15 -8.63 5.38
N TYR A 69 -4.50 -8.93 6.63
CA TYR A 69 -5.30 -10.09 6.97
C TYR A 69 -6.74 -9.64 7.16
N TYR A 70 -7.53 -9.71 6.08
CA TYR A 70 -8.87 -9.12 6.06
C TYR A 70 -9.88 -9.85 6.96
N LYS A 71 -9.56 -11.05 7.43
CA LYS A 71 -10.34 -11.83 8.42
C LYS A 71 -9.85 -11.66 9.87
N MET A 72 -8.91 -10.75 10.12
CA MET A 72 -8.39 -10.52 11.46
C MET A 72 -9.21 -9.46 12.20
N LEU A 73 -9.64 -9.76 13.41
CA LEU A 73 -10.29 -8.80 14.29
C LEU A 73 -9.27 -7.82 14.89
N PRO A 74 -9.70 -6.61 15.29
CA PRO A 74 -8.89 -5.75 16.13
C PRO A 74 -8.63 -6.41 17.50
N ASP A 75 -7.38 -6.35 17.97
CA ASP A 75 -6.90 -6.97 19.23
C ASP A 75 -7.65 -6.55 20.50
N LYS A 76 -8.45 -5.48 20.43
CA LYS A 76 -9.19 -4.89 21.56
C LYS A 76 -10.69 -5.20 21.58
N THR A 77 -11.17 -6.05 20.66
CA THR A 77 -12.59 -6.42 20.68
C THR A 77 -12.91 -7.28 21.92
N LEU A 78 -14.01 -6.97 22.61
CA LEU A 78 -14.44 -7.75 23.79
C LEU A 78 -14.59 -9.24 23.46
N ALA A 79 -15.02 -9.55 22.23
CA ALA A 79 -15.06 -10.91 21.69
C ALA A 79 -13.70 -11.64 21.76
N VAL A 80 -12.56 -10.96 21.54
CA VAL A 80 -11.22 -11.56 21.68
C VAL A 80 -10.83 -11.80 23.14
N ARG A 81 -11.42 -11.04 24.08
CA ARG A 81 -11.17 -11.16 25.52
C ARG A 81 -12.07 -12.20 26.20
N THR A 82 -13.29 -12.37 25.71
CA THR A 82 -14.28 -13.31 26.25
C THR A 82 -14.34 -14.63 25.49
N ASP A 83 -13.57 -14.79 24.40
CA ASP A 83 -13.50 -16.09 23.71
C ASP A 83 -12.76 -17.10 24.61
N GLU A 84 -13.51 -18.05 25.16
CA GLU A 84 -13.00 -19.22 25.89
C GLU A 84 -12.07 -20.11 25.02
N ARG A 85 -11.90 -19.77 23.74
CA ARG A 85 -11.08 -20.42 22.71
C ARG A 85 -9.60 -20.04 22.74
N LYS A 86 -9.12 -19.35 23.79
CA LYS A 86 -7.71 -19.41 24.20
C LYS A 86 -7.31 -20.78 24.80
N LYS A 87 -8.15 -21.81 24.69
CA LYS A 87 -7.72 -23.20 24.81
C LYS A 87 -6.86 -23.56 23.60
N GLU A 88 -5.71 -24.16 23.87
CA GLU A 88 -4.65 -24.53 22.94
C GLU A 88 -5.19 -25.09 21.61
N GLY A 89 -4.83 -24.46 20.47
CA GLY A 89 -5.08 -25.01 19.13
C GLY A 89 -5.94 -24.19 18.16
N TYR A 90 -6.49 -23.03 18.53
CA TYR A 90 -7.26 -22.19 17.59
C TYR A 90 -6.37 -21.53 16.53
N LYS A 91 -6.24 -22.17 15.35
CA LYS A 91 -5.64 -21.57 14.15
C LYS A 91 -6.64 -20.62 13.50
N GLN A 92 -6.54 -19.33 13.79
CA GLN A 92 -7.27 -18.30 13.05
C GLN A 92 -6.93 -18.42 11.55
N ALA A 93 -7.94 -18.47 10.67
CA ALA A 93 -7.73 -18.53 9.23
C ALA A 93 -7.08 -17.22 8.76
N LYS A 94 -5.75 -17.25 8.57
CA LYS A 94 -4.95 -16.11 8.12
C LYS A 94 -5.04 -15.98 6.60
N ASP A 95 -6.17 -15.47 6.12
CA ASP A 95 -6.30 -15.11 4.71
C ASP A 95 -5.60 -13.76 4.48
N HIS A 96 -4.40 -13.85 3.90
CA HIS A 96 -3.51 -12.74 3.60
C HIS A 96 -3.73 -12.21 2.18
N LEU A 97 -3.74 -10.89 2.04
CA LEU A 97 -3.67 -10.16 0.78
C LEU A 97 -2.51 -9.17 0.84
N THR A 98 -1.77 -9.02 -0.25
CA THR A 98 -0.84 -7.90 -0.43
C THR A 98 -1.53 -6.79 -1.20
N LEU A 99 -1.39 -5.55 -0.73
CA LEU A 99 -1.86 -4.34 -1.40
C LEU A 99 -0.67 -3.47 -1.77
N LEU A 100 -0.66 -2.95 -2.99
CA LEU A 100 0.29 -1.93 -3.45
C LEU A 100 -0.48 -0.63 -3.68
N PHE A 101 -0.08 0.41 -2.95
CA PHE A 101 -0.59 1.76 -3.12
C PHE A 101 0.44 2.60 -3.88
N CYS A 102 -0.02 3.54 -4.70
CA CYS A 102 0.86 4.47 -5.41
C CYS A 102 0.20 5.84 -5.53
N VAL A 103 0.92 6.86 -5.09
CA VAL A 103 0.46 8.27 -5.06
C VAL A 103 1.56 9.19 -5.56
N ASN A 104 1.19 10.29 -6.19
CA ASN A 104 2.14 11.34 -6.54
C ASN A 104 2.46 12.24 -5.33
N ALA A 105 3.53 13.05 -5.42
CA ALA A 105 3.96 13.90 -4.31
C ALA A 105 2.93 14.98 -3.93
N THR A 106 2.09 15.41 -4.87
CA THR A 106 0.99 16.35 -4.61
C THR A 106 -0.26 15.66 -4.05
N VAL A 107 -0.28 14.32 -4.04
CA VAL A 107 -1.39 13.44 -3.62
C VAL A 107 -2.70 13.66 -4.39
N LYS A 108 -2.63 14.36 -5.52
CA LYS A 108 -3.75 14.65 -6.43
C LYS A 108 -3.98 13.53 -7.45
N HIS A 109 -2.97 12.71 -7.69
CA HIS A 109 -3.04 11.58 -8.60
C HIS A 109 -2.66 10.30 -7.88
N ASN A 110 -3.68 9.50 -7.59
CA ASN A 110 -3.58 8.24 -6.87
C ASN A 110 -4.05 7.11 -7.78
N LEU A 111 -3.17 6.14 -8.00
CA LEU A 111 -3.48 5.02 -8.87
C LEU A 111 -4.49 4.09 -8.18
N LYS A 112 -5.19 3.30 -9.00
CA LYS A 112 -6.03 2.22 -8.50
C LYS A 112 -5.15 1.22 -7.75
N PRO A 113 -5.40 0.94 -6.45
CA PRO A 113 -4.51 0.07 -5.71
C PRO A 113 -4.55 -1.35 -6.27
N LEU A 114 -3.39 -2.02 -6.27
CA LEU A 114 -3.27 -3.41 -6.69
C LEU A 114 -3.46 -4.31 -5.47
N CYS A 115 -4.27 -5.35 -5.61
CA CYS A 115 -4.50 -6.37 -4.61
C CYS A 115 -4.07 -7.74 -5.15
N ILE A 116 -3.25 -8.45 -4.38
CA ILE A 116 -2.72 -9.77 -4.70
C ILE A 116 -3.29 -10.79 -3.73
N GLY A 117 -4.00 -11.79 -4.28
CA GLY A 117 -4.50 -12.93 -3.51
C GLY A 117 -3.91 -14.27 -3.96
N LYS A 118 -4.33 -15.36 -3.31
CA LYS A 118 -3.85 -16.72 -3.65
C LYS A 118 -4.47 -17.26 -4.93
N SER A 119 -5.79 -17.14 -5.06
CA SER A 119 -6.53 -17.74 -6.16
C SER A 119 -6.49 -16.86 -7.40
N ARG A 120 -6.29 -17.46 -8.58
CA ARG A 120 -6.41 -16.73 -9.85
C ARG A 120 -7.80 -16.13 -10.07
N MET A 121 -8.83 -16.88 -9.68
CA MET A 121 -10.22 -16.44 -9.75
C MET A 121 -10.96 -16.94 -8.52
N PRO A 122 -11.04 -16.13 -7.45
CA PRO A 122 -11.89 -16.44 -6.30
C PRO A 122 -13.32 -16.73 -6.74
N ARG A 123 -13.96 -17.75 -6.15
CA ARG A 123 -15.34 -18.12 -6.49
C ARG A 123 -16.32 -16.95 -6.35
N CYS A 124 -16.08 -16.06 -5.40
CA CYS A 124 -16.89 -14.86 -5.19
C CYS A 124 -16.81 -13.83 -6.32
N PHE A 125 -15.90 -13.98 -7.29
CA PHE A 125 -15.77 -13.09 -8.45
C PHE A 125 -16.46 -13.62 -9.71
N HIS A 126 -17.02 -14.83 -9.70
CA HIS A 126 -17.51 -15.49 -10.93
C HIS A 126 -18.59 -14.70 -11.70
N HIS A 127 -19.39 -13.89 -11.00
CA HIS A 127 -20.45 -13.07 -11.60
C HIS A 127 -20.18 -11.56 -11.50
N ILE A 128 -18.91 -11.17 -11.34
CA ILE A 128 -18.53 -9.78 -11.13
C ILE A 128 -17.55 -9.36 -12.21
N ASN A 129 -17.81 -8.20 -12.81
CA ASN A 129 -16.80 -7.55 -13.63
C ASN A 129 -15.69 -7.01 -12.71
N VAL A 130 -14.61 -7.78 -12.55
CA VAL A 130 -13.47 -7.44 -11.70
C VAL A 130 -12.82 -6.10 -12.08
N ASN A 131 -12.95 -5.67 -13.33
CA ASN A 131 -12.41 -4.38 -13.79
C ASN A 131 -13.18 -3.19 -13.19
N CYS A 132 -14.45 -3.38 -12.84
CA CYS A 132 -15.29 -2.37 -12.19
C CYS A 132 -15.03 -2.25 -10.68
N LEU A 133 -14.30 -3.19 -10.09
CA LEU A 133 -13.96 -3.12 -8.66
C LEU A 133 -12.97 -1.99 -8.38
N LEU A 134 -12.86 -1.52 -7.14
CA LEU A 134 -11.98 -0.41 -6.78
C LEU A 134 -10.49 -0.79 -6.64
N PHE A 135 -10.18 -2.08 -6.74
CA PHE A 135 -8.83 -2.62 -6.76
C PHE A 135 -8.54 -3.35 -8.07
N LEU A 136 -7.30 -3.28 -8.54
CA LEU A 136 -6.79 -4.20 -9.55
C LEU A 136 -6.49 -5.53 -8.87
N TYR A 137 -6.94 -6.66 -9.43
CA TYR A 137 -6.65 -7.97 -8.85
C TYR A 137 -5.57 -8.71 -9.63
N ARG A 138 -4.61 -9.28 -8.91
CA ARG A 138 -3.64 -10.27 -9.41
C ARG A 138 -3.54 -11.42 -8.41
N ASN A 139 -2.89 -12.51 -8.82
CA ASN A 139 -2.70 -13.66 -7.96
C ASN A 139 -1.25 -14.14 -7.94
N SER A 140 -0.83 -14.67 -6.80
CA SER A 140 0.41 -15.42 -6.65
C SER A 140 0.18 -16.55 -5.65
N LYS A 141 0.99 -17.62 -5.70
CA LYS A 141 0.78 -18.82 -4.85
C LYS A 141 0.65 -18.48 -3.36
N ASN A 142 1.38 -17.46 -2.90
CA ASN A 142 1.43 -17.07 -1.49
C ASN A 142 0.64 -15.79 -1.18
N SER A 143 0.03 -15.13 -2.17
CA SER A 143 -0.48 -13.74 -2.10
C SER A 143 0.61 -12.66 -1.92
N TRP A 144 1.86 -12.90 -2.32
CA TRP A 144 2.95 -11.92 -2.23
C TRP A 144 3.22 -11.27 -3.58
N MET A 145 3.85 -10.09 -3.56
CA MET A 145 4.40 -9.48 -4.76
C MET A 145 5.49 -10.36 -5.38
N THR A 146 5.56 -10.33 -6.70
CA THR A 146 6.64 -10.95 -7.49
C THR A 146 7.11 -9.93 -8.53
N GLY A 147 8.35 -10.08 -9.01
CA GLY A 147 8.88 -9.21 -10.06
C GLY A 147 7.99 -9.16 -11.30
N GLU A 148 7.44 -10.31 -11.72
CA GLU A 148 6.51 -10.38 -12.86
C GLU A 148 5.23 -9.56 -12.63
N ILE A 149 4.61 -9.67 -11.44
CA ILE A 149 3.41 -8.89 -11.11
C ILE A 149 3.74 -7.39 -11.06
N PHE A 150 4.89 -7.04 -10.50
CA PHE A 150 5.35 -5.65 -10.43
C PHE A 150 5.60 -5.08 -11.82
N ASP A 151 6.31 -5.79 -12.70
CA ASP A 151 6.60 -5.36 -14.06
C ASP A 151 5.30 -5.18 -14.86
N GLN A 152 4.38 -6.14 -14.77
CA GLN A 152 3.06 -6.01 -15.39
C GLN A 152 2.32 -4.78 -14.88
N TRP A 153 2.30 -4.55 -13.57
CA TRP A 153 1.68 -3.35 -13.00
C TRP A 153 2.37 -2.06 -13.45
N PHE A 154 3.69 -2.03 -13.48
CA PHE A 154 4.47 -0.86 -13.87
C PHE A 154 4.18 -0.46 -15.33
N PHE A 155 4.25 -1.42 -16.26
CA PHE A 155 4.08 -1.13 -17.69
C PHE A 155 2.61 -1.02 -18.12
N ALA A 156 1.69 -1.81 -17.55
CA ALA A 156 0.30 -1.82 -17.98
C ALA A 156 -0.58 -0.81 -17.24
N GLU A 157 -0.24 -0.45 -15.99
CA GLU A 157 -1.09 0.39 -15.14
C GLU A 157 -0.40 1.72 -14.83
N PHE A 158 0.83 1.70 -14.30
CA PHE A 158 1.52 2.90 -13.85
C PHE A 158 1.91 3.82 -15.02
N VAL A 159 2.67 3.32 -15.99
CA VAL A 159 3.15 4.12 -17.13
C VAL A 159 1.99 4.79 -17.89
N PRO A 160 0.92 4.08 -18.30
CA PRO A 160 -0.20 4.72 -19.01
C PRO A 160 -0.96 5.74 -18.15
N SER A 161 -1.19 5.45 -16.87
CA SER A 161 -1.90 6.38 -15.96
C SER A 161 -1.11 7.67 -15.76
N VAL A 162 0.20 7.55 -15.53
CA VAL A 162 1.09 8.70 -15.32
C VAL A 162 1.19 9.55 -16.58
N ARG A 163 1.39 8.93 -17.75
CA ARG A 163 1.41 9.67 -19.03
C ARG A 163 0.12 10.44 -19.27
N LYS A 164 -1.03 9.80 -19.04
CA LYS A 164 -2.35 10.44 -19.17
C LYS A 164 -2.48 11.65 -18.24
N HIS A 165 -2.08 11.51 -16.97
CA HIS A 165 -2.12 12.59 -15.98
C HIS A 165 -1.22 13.76 -16.37
N LEU A 166 0.05 13.49 -16.71
CA LEU A 166 1.02 14.52 -17.07
C LEU A 166 0.61 15.26 -18.35
N ARG A 167 0.09 14.54 -19.35
CA ARG A 167 -0.47 15.15 -20.57
C ARG A 167 -1.63 16.09 -20.26
N ALA A 168 -2.54 15.70 -19.37
CA ALA A 168 -3.64 16.56 -18.94
C ALA A 168 -3.16 17.82 -18.20
N LYS A 169 -2.02 17.74 -17.50
CA LYS A 169 -1.35 18.87 -16.85
C LYS A 169 -0.45 19.70 -17.78
N ARG A 170 -0.32 19.32 -19.05
CA ARG A 170 0.62 19.92 -20.02
C ARG A 170 2.08 19.87 -19.54
N LEU A 171 2.43 18.81 -18.81
CA LEU A 171 3.79 18.52 -18.37
C LEU A 171 4.44 17.51 -19.31
N GLU A 172 5.76 17.48 -19.33
CA GLU A 172 6.49 16.41 -19.99
C GLU A 172 6.12 15.05 -19.37
N GLU A 173 5.94 14.03 -20.21
CA GLU A 173 5.66 12.64 -19.83
C GLU A 173 6.89 11.93 -19.21
N LYS A 174 7.51 12.59 -18.23
CA LYS A 174 8.68 12.17 -17.46
C LYS A 174 8.26 11.97 -16.00
N ALA A 175 8.65 10.85 -15.38
CA ALA A 175 8.30 10.56 -13.99
C ALA A 175 9.32 9.63 -13.31
N ILE A 176 9.34 9.66 -11.98
CA ILE A 176 10.16 8.80 -11.14
C ILE A 176 9.28 8.13 -10.09
N LEU A 177 9.41 6.81 -9.98
CA LEU A 177 8.71 6.00 -8.98
C LEU A 177 9.68 5.60 -7.87
N LEU A 178 9.46 6.12 -6.67
CA LEU A 178 10.18 5.75 -5.46
C LEU A 178 9.58 4.47 -4.88
N LEU A 179 10.38 3.41 -4.79
CA LEU A 179 9.96 2.09 -4.33
C LEU A 179 10.91 1.54 -3.25
N ASP A 180 10.41 0.73 -2.32
CA ASP A 180 11.30 0.05 -1.37
C ASP A 180 12.26 -0.88 -2.09
N ASN A 181 13.46 -1.04 -1.54
CA ASN A 181 14.48 -1.93 -2.04
C ASN A 181 14.29 -3.33 -1.47
N CYS A 182 13.11 -3.90 -1.73
CA CYS A 182 12.76 -5.26 -1.37
C CYS A 182 13.14 -6.21 -2.52
N PRO A 183 13.80 -7.36 -2.25
CA PRO A 183 14.15 -8.35 -3.26
C PRO A 183 13.00 -8.81 -4.16
N ALA A 184 11.76 -8.76 -3.66
CA ALA A 184 10.55 -9.10 -4.43
C ALA A 184 10.29 -8.12 -5.61
N HIS A 185 10.88 -6.93 -5.58
CA HIS A 185 10.75 -5.88 -6.59
C HIS A 185 12.02 -5.69 -7.43
N LEU A 186 13.03 -6.55 -7.28
CA LEU A 186 14.31 -6.41 -7.98
C LEU A 186 14.38 -7.37 -9.19
N PRO A 187 13.94 -6.93 -10.39
CA PRO A 187 14.43 -7.54 -11.61
C PRO A 187 15.94 -7.31 -11.75
N ALA A 188 16.57 -8.05 -12.66
CA ALA A 188 18.01 -7.92 -12.94
C ALA A 188 18.42 -6.50 -13.36
N GLU A 189 17.49 -5.72 -13.93
CA GLU A 189 17.64 -4.32 -14.29
C GLU A 189 16.51 -3.47 -13.71
N ARG A 190 16.79 -2.20 -13.38
CA ARG A 190 15.79 -1.24 -12.89
C ARG A 190 14.69 -1.02 -13.95
N PRO A 191 13.40 -1.21 -13.63
CA PRO A 191 12.32 -0.99 -14.59
C PRO A 191 12.30 0.46 -15.09
N ARG A 192 12.30 0.61 -16.42
CA ARG A 192 12.33 1.89 -17.12
C ARG A 192 11.63 1.79 -18.47
N THR A 193 10.97 2.85 -18.91
CA THR A 193 10.38 2.92 -20.25
C THR A 193 11.46 2.97 -21.34
N ARG A 194 11.13 2.53 -22.57
CA ARG A 194 12.06 2.52 -23.71
C ARG A 194 12.67 3.89 -24.04
N ASP A 195 11.91 4.96 -23.83
CA ASP A 195 12.35 6.35 -24.00
C ASP A 195 13.15 6.90 -22.81
N GLY A 196 13.28 6.10 -21.75
CA GLY A 196 13.97 6.46 -20.52
C GLY A 196 13.24 7.48 -19.64
N LYS A 197 12.04 7.94 -20.00
CA LYS A 197 11.39 9.07 -19.31
C LYS A 197 10.71 8.69 -18.01
N ILE A 198 10.27 7.44 -17.87
CA ILE A 198 9.62 6.94 -16.65
C ILE A 198 10.47 5.81 -16.10
N GLN A 199 10.92 5.95 -14.86
CA GLN A 199 11.87 5.02 -14.23
C GLN A 199 11.57 4.77 -12.76
N VAL A 200 12.07 3.65 -12.24
CA VAL A 200 12.04 3.31 -10.81
C VAL A 200 13.35 3.71 -10.14
N GLU A 201 13.24 4.39 -9.00
CA GLU A 201 14.35 4.65 -8.08
C GLU A 201 14.11 3.93 -6.76
N TYR A 202 15.02 3.03 -6.41
CA TYR A 202 14.92 2.28 -5.16
C TYR A 202 15.43 3.11 -3.99
N LEU A 203 14.65 3.11 -2.90
CA LEU A 203 15.08 3.67 -1.62
C LEU A 203 16.28 2.87 -1.05
N PRO A 204 17.06 3.41 -0.10
CA PRO A 204 18.13 2.65 0.52
C PRO A 204 17.56 1.48 1.32
N LYS A 205 18.34 0.39 1.41
CA LYS A 205 17.97 -0.81 2.17
C LYS A 205 17.64 -0.46 3.63
N ASN A 206 16.67 -1.16 4.20
CA ASN A 206 16.24 -1.06 5.60
C ASN A 206 15.68 0.31 6.04
N THR A 207 15.35 1.21 5.11
CA THR A 207 14.85 2.55 5.46
C THR A 207 13.32 2.67 5.53
N THR A 208 12.58 1.62 5.15
CA THR A 208 11.12 1.56 4.99
C THR A 208 10.33 2.29 6.09
N SER A 209 10.44 1.93 7.38
CA SER A 209 9.67 2.61 8.45
C SER A 209 10.03 4.06 8.69
N LYS A 210 11.22 4.52 8.26
CA LYS A 210 11.70 5.88 8.52
C LYS A 210 11.49 6.79 7.32
N LEU A 211 11.55 6.24 6.10
CA LEU A 211 11.54 7.00 4.85
C LEU A 211 10.31 6.74 3.95
N GLN A 212 9.40 5.82 4.31
CA GLN A 212 8.16 5.58 3.57
C GLN A 212 6.95 6.24 4.26
N PRO A 213 6.63 7.50 3.94
CA PRO A 213 5.46 8.18 4.50
C PRO A 213 4.13 7.62 3.98
N LEU A 214 4.12 6.86 2.87
CA LEU A 214 2.91 6.15 2.46
C LEU A 214 2.44 5.16 3.53
N VAL A 215 3.37 4.50 4.22
CA VAL A 215 3.09 3.61 5.36
C VAL A 215 2.51 4.38 6.53
N GLN A 216 3.09 5.54 6.85
CA GLN A 216 2.73 6.31 8.04
C GLN A 216 1.45 7.13 7.87
N GLY A 217 1.08 7.48 6.63
CA GLY A 217 -0.13 8.22 6.30
C GLY A 217 -1.20 7.34 5.69
N VAL A 218 -1.19 7.25 4.35
CA VAL A 218 -2.27 6.66 3.54
C VAL A 218 -2.60 5.22 3.95
N ILE A 219 -1.59 4.36 4.10
CA ILE A 219 -1.78 2.94 4.44
C ILE A 219 -2.33 2.79 5.87
N ALA A 220 -1.79 3.54 6.85
CA ALA A 220 -2.25 3.47 8.22
C ALA A 220 -3.74 3.87 8.35
N ILE A 221 -4.14 4.94 7.68
CA ILE A 221 -5.53 5.42 7.65
C ILE A 221 -6.42 4.42 6.88
N PHE A 222 -5.95 3.90 5.74
CA PHE A 222 -6.65 2.86 4.98
C PHE A 222 -6.97 1.64 5.84
N GLU A 223 -5.96 1.10 6.54
CA GLU A 223 -6.12 -0.04 7.42
C GLU A 223 -7.08 0.25 8.58
N GLN A 224 -7.03 1.47 9.13
CA GLN A 224 -7.93 1.89 10.19
C GLN A 224 -9.38 1.90 9.72
N HIS A 225 -9.68 2.50 8.57
CA HIS A 225 -11.04 2.51 8.01
C HIS A 225 -11.51 1.10 7.65
N CYS A 226 -10.64 0.26 7.07
CA CYS A 226 -10.99 -1.13 6.80
C CYS A 226 -11.41 -1.87 8.07
N ARG A 227 -10.66 -1.70 9.16
CA ARG A 227 -10.98 -2.32 10.47
C ARG A 227 -12.29 -1.78 11.05
N GLN A 228 -12.52 -0.46 10.96
CA GLN A 228 -13.76 0.16 11.44
C GLN A 228 -14.98 -0.35 10.68
N ASN A 229 -14.91 -0.40 9.35
CA ASN A 229 -15.98 -0.90 8.49
C ASN A 229 -16.24 -2.40 8.70
N LEU A 230 -15.19 -3.20 8.91
CA LEU A 230 -15.32 -4.61 9.27
C LEU A 230 -16.12 -4.79 10.57
N VAL A 231 -15.78 -4.02 11.62
CA VAL A 231 -16.49 -4.07 12.91
C VAL A 231 -17.94 -3.61 12.76
N ARG A 232 -18.19 -2.56 11.98
CA ARG A 232 -19.54 -2.06 11.70
C ARG A 232 -20.40 -3.15 11.03
N GLN A 233 -19.93 -3.74 9.94
CA GLN A 233 -20.66 -4.81 9.25
C GLN A 233 -20.87 -6.04 10.14
N MET A 234 -19.92 -6.33 11.03
CA MET A 234 -20.07 -7.42 11.99
C MET A 234 -21.20 -7.16 12.98
N ILE A 235 -21.31 -5.95 13.52
CA ILE A 235 -22.41 -5.53 14.42
C ILE A 235 -23.75 -5.59 13.69
N GLU A 236 -23.81 -5.10 12.46
CA GLU A 236 -25.02 -5.09 11.63
C GLU A 236 -25.48 -6.48 11.18
N SER A 237 -24.56 -7.46 11.12
CA SER A 237 -24.88 -8.79 10.62
C SER A 237 -25.74 -9.65 11.55
N GLU A 238 -25.83 -9.28 12.84
CA GLU A 238 -26.44 -10.07 13.92
C GLU A 238 -25.88 -11.51 14.07
N LEU A 239 -24.81 -11.84 13.35
CA LEU A 239 -24.15 -13.14 13.41
C LEU A 239 -23.21 -13.22 14.60
N SER A 240 -22.89 -14.46 15.00
CA SER A 240 -21.71 -14.67 15.83
C SER A 240 -20.47 -14.17 15.08
N VAL A 241 -19.50 -13.62 15.82
CA VAL A 241 -18.21 -13.17 15.28
C VAL A 241 -17.57 -14.25 14.40
N THR A 242 -17.67 -15.51 14.84
CA THR A 242 -17.08 -16.63 14.11
C THR A 242 -17.79 -16.96 12.81
N ASP A 243 -19.11 -16.83 12.76
CA ASP A 243 -19.87 -17.11 11.54
C ASP A 243 -19.74 -15.96 10.53
N PHE A 244 -19.68 -14.72 11.03
CA PHE A 244 -19.37 -13.56 10.22
C PHE A 244 -18.01 -13.70 9.53
N LEU A 245 -16.93 -13.98 10.28
CA LEU A 245 -15.58 -14.11 9.72
C LEU A 245 -15.44 -15.28 8.73
N LYS A 246 -16.20 -16.37 8.93
CA LYS A 246 -16.24 -17.50 7.98
C LYS A 246 -16.91 -17.12 6.66
N LYS A 247 -17.96 -16.29 6.72
CA LYS A 247 -18.69 -15.80 5.54
C LYS A 247 -17.94 -14.70 4.81
N LEU A 248 -17.06 -13.97 5.48
CA LEU A 248 -16.28 -12.89 4.87
C LEU A 248 -15.43 -13.41 3.71
N THR A 249 -15.55 -12.76 2.56
CA THR A 249 -14.82 -13.08 1.33
C THR A 249 -13.92 -11.94 0.90
N ILE A 250 -13.02 -12.21 -0.05
CA ILE A 250 -12.22 -11.16 -0.69
C ILE A 250 -13.11 -10.14 -1.44
N LYS A 251 -14.29 -10.55 -1.92
CA LYS A 251 -15.28 -9.62 -2.50
C LYS A 251 -15.74 -8.61 -1.48
N ASP A 252 -16.08 -9.04 -0.26
CA ASP A 252 -16.50 -8.15 0.81
C ASP A 252 -15.36 -7.20 1.20
N PHE A 253 -14.12 -7.71 1.24
CA PHE A 253 -12.94 -6.88 1.41
C PHE A 253 -12.79 -5.81 0.31
N PHE A 254 -13.07 -6.14 -0.95
CA PHE A 254 -12.99 -5.17 -2.04
C PHE A 254 -14.02 -4.03 -1.90
N TYR A 255 -15.20 -4.30 -1.33
CA TYR A 255 -16.16 -3.25 -1.00
C TYR A 255 -15.69 -2.44 0.21
N ILE A 256 -15.33 -3.09 1.32
CA ILE A 256 -14.84 -2.44 2.55
C ILE A 256 -13.62 -1.55 2.26
N GLY A 257 -12.64 -2.10 1.56
CA GLY A 257 -11.44 -1.38 1.16
C GLY A 257 -11.73 -0.32 0.11
N GLY A 258 -12.71 -0.54 -0.75
CA GLY A 258 -13.12 0.42 -1.76
C GLY A 258 -13.69 1.70 -1.14
N ASP A 259 -14.59 1.53 -0.17
CA ASP A 259 -15.14 2.65 0.60
C ASP A 259 -14.04 3.38 1.37
N SER A 260 -13.15 2.63 2.02
CA SER A 260 -12.00 3.18 2.75
C SER A 260 -11.07 3.99 1.85
N TRP A 261 -10.84 3.51 0.61
CA TRP A 261 -10.01 4.20 -0.38
C TRP A 261 -10.67 5.47 -0.92
N ASN A 262 -12.00 5.49 -1.07
CA ASN A 262 -12.73 6.68 -1.49
C ASN A 262 -12.75 7.76 -0.42
N VAL A 263 -12.90 7.39 0.86
CA VAL A 263 -12.79 8.33 2.00
C VAL A 263 -11.40 8.98 2.02
N LEU A 264 -10.35 8.16 1.85
CA LEU A 264 -8.99 8.67 1.73
C LEU A 264 -8.82 9.68 0.60
N ARG A 265 -9.41 9.42 -0.58
CA ARG A 265 -9.39 10.39 -1.68
C ARG A 265 -10.05 11.70 -1.32
N ALA A 266 -11.14 11.70 -0.56
CA ALA A 266 -11.83 12.91 -0.14
C ALA A 266 -11.06 13.69 0.95
N GLU A 267 -10.58 13.01 1.98
CA GLU A 267 -9.88 13.63 3.12
C GLU A 267 -8.46 14.09 2.79
N THR A 268 -7.76 13.36 1.91
CA THR A 268 -6.40 13.74 1.50
C THR A 268 -6.40 14.98 0.60
N ILE A 269 -7.53 15.26 -0.07
CA ILE A 269 -7.75 16.51 -0.83
C ILE A 269 -8.06 17.68 0.11
N SER A 270 -8.67 17.46 1.29
CA SER A 270 -9.07 18.53 2.22
C SER A 270 -8.00 18.95 3.23
N HIS A 271 -7.00 18.10 3.51
CA HIS A 271 -5.99 18.34 4.56
C HIS A 271 -4.54 18.51 4.05
N CYS A 272 -4.33 18.73 2.75
CA CYS A 272 -3.00 18.90 2.14
C CYS A 272 -2.66 20.33 1.72
#